data_AF-A0A662FPV1-F1
#
_entry.id   AF-A0A662FPV1-F1
#
_cell.length_a   1.000
_cell.length_b   1.000
_cell.length_c   1.000
_cell.angle_alpha   90.00
_cell.angle_beta   90.00
_cell.angle_gamma   90.00
#
_symmetry.space_group_name_H-M   'P 1'
#
loop_
_entity.id
_entity.type
_entity.pdbx_description
1 polymer ?
#
loop_
_entity_poly.entity_id
_entity_poly.type
_entity_poly.pdbx_seq_one_letter_code
_entity_poly.pdbx_strand_id
1 'polypeptide(L)'
;MDIGLIAEIGTVIVLVTFILSIYSLQLSMSSLTIAVTQTDLVKFIGVVGLGRIIFDVEDMWELIEEYKEYNNTLGLRIVPALCINLTTNSKVVINVMSWSRLNIPYLNYTITRYNVSEGSIDPIGDYESGVLLPNGTGKTDLDYEVGDLYVVLIKMYRMYCYRIFITDNNTVKTAYWYDYENEEIDVPEGVEVTKIYCLVPHYSWLIEFNPNCGAEYGTVAYILETSNDTIYLVPRVPMEYDSGQFTVDLFKYINCEYYTYMVEVGRR
;
A
#
# COMPACT_ATOMS: atom_id res chain seq x y z
N MET A 1 26.75 -71.04 3.95
CA MET A 1 26.33 -69.63 3.86
C MET A 1 27.27 -68.86 4.74
N ASP A 2 28.17 -68.07 4.13
CA ASP A 2 29.26 -67.41 4.85
C ASP A 2 28.72 -66.44 5.89
N ILE A 3 29.16 -66.61 7.13
CA ILE A 3 28.80 -65.76 8.28
C ILE A 3 29.09 -64.28 7.97
N GLY A 4 30.13 -64.01 7.16
CA GLY A 4 30.45 -62.66 6.68
C GLY A 4 29.35 -62.04 5.81
N LEU A 5 28.72 -62.83 4.94
CA LEU A 5 27.69 -62.36 4.02
C LEU A 5 26.38 -62.04 4.76
N ILE A 6 26.07 -62.80 5.81
CA ILE A 6 24.94 -62.53 6.72
C ILE A 6 25.19 -61.25 7.54
N ALA A 7 26.43 -61.05 8.02
CA ALA A 7 26.80 -59.86 8.76
C ALA A 7 26.76 -58.58 7.88
N GLU A 8 27.16 -58.70 6.61
CA GLU A 8 27.13 -57.59 5.65
C GLU A 8 25.70 -57.18 5.31
N ILE A 9 24.81 -58.16 5.04
CA ILE A 9 23.38 -57.92 4.84
C ILE A 9 22.74 -57.29 6.09
N GLY A 10 23.05 -57.82 7.28
CA GLY A 10 22.57 -57.27 8.54
C GLY A 10 23.00 -55.82 8.75
N THR A 11 24.25 -55.49 8.43
CA THR A 11 24.79 -54.13 8.54
C THR A 11 24.11 -53.18 7.57
N VAL A 12 23.88 -53.61 6.32
CA VAL A 12 23.17 -52.79 5.31
C VAL A 12 21.72 -52.54 5.73
N ILE A 13 21.02 -53.54 6.26
CA ILE A 13 19.63 -53.37 6.74
C ILE A 13 19.58 -52.38 7.91
N VAL A 14 20.51 -52.48 8.87
CA VAL A 14 20.60 -51.54 10.00
C VAL A 14 20.90 -50.13 9.51
N LEU A 15 21.81 -49.97 8.54
CA LEU A 15 22.14 -48.67 7.96
C LEU A 15 20.93 -48.05 7.24
N VAL A 16 20.22 -48.82 6.42
CA VAL A 16 19.01 -48.36 5.73
C VAL A 16 17.92 -47.97 6.72
N THR A 17 17.72 -48.79 7.77
CA THR A 17 16.73 -48.50 8.82
C THR A 17 17.11 -47.24 9.59
N PHE A 18 18.39 -47.03 9.88
CA PHE A 18 18.89 -45.84 10.57
C PHE A 18 18.71 -44.58 9.73
N ILE A 19 19.01 -44.65 8.42
CA ILE A 19 18.76 -43.55 7.48
C ILE A 19 17.26 -43.23 7.43
N LEU A 20 16.40 -44.24 7.30
CA LEU A 20 14.94 -44.06 7.29
C LEU A 20 14.42 -43.48 8.62
N SER A 21 14.96 -43.89 9.76
CA SER A 21 14.62 -43.31 11.07
C SER A 21 15.05 -41.85 11.18
N ILE A 22 16.23 -41.47 10.67
CA ILE A 22 16.68 -40.07 10.63
C ILE A 22 15.77 -39.24 9.73
N TYR A 23 15.41 -39.75 8.55
CA TYR A 23 14.48 -39.05 7.65
C TYR A 23 13.07 -38.94 8.24
N SER A 24 12.58 -39.98 8.92
CA SER A 24 11.30 -39.92 9.64
C SER A 24 11.35 -38.91 10.77
N LEU A 25 12.46 -38.84 11.52
CA LEU A 25 12.65 -37.86 12.58
C LEU A 25 12.72 -36.43 12.02
N GLN A 26 13.42 -36.23 10.90
CA GLN A 26 13.46 -34.94 10.19
C GLN A 26 12.08 -34.53 9.69
N LEU A 27 11.34 -35.44 9.05
CA LEU A 27 9.97 -35.17 8.59
C LEU A 27 9.03 -34.88 9.77
N SER A 28 9.14 -35.61 10.88
CA SER A 28 8.38 -35.33 12.10
C SER A 28 8.77 -33.99 12.73
N MET A 29 10.06 -33.64 12.80
CA MET A 29 10.52 -32.34 13.33
C MET A 29 10.13 -31.18 12.42
N SER A 30 10.19 -31.34 11.10
CA SER A 30 9.70 -30.34 10.15
C SER A 30 8.19 -30.21 10.21
N SER A 31 7.45 -31.32 10.34
CA SER A 31 5.99 -31.30 10.51
C SER A 31 5.59 -30.71 11.86
N LEU A 32 6.33 -30.99 12.93
CA LEU A 32 6.12 -30.40 14.25
C LEU A 32 6.49 -28.92 14.23
N THR A 33 7.55 -28.53 13.52
CA THR A 33 7.92 -27.12 13.34
C THR A 33 6.81 -26.42 12.57
N ILE A 34 6.36 -26.95 11.42
CA ILE A 34 5.23 -26.41 10.64
C ILE A 34 3.90 -26.39 11.42
N ALA A 35 3.62 -27.42 12.22
CA ALA A 35 2.41 -27.51 13.04
C ALA A 35 2.46 -26.61 14.29
N VAL A 36 3.65 -26.38 14.86
CA VAL A 36 3.90 -25.43 15.96
C VAL A 36 4.05 -24.00 15.41
N THR A 37 4.43 -23.82 14.14
CA THR A 37 4.52 -22.54 13.40
C THR A 37 3.35 -22.31 12.44
N GLN A 38 2.19 -22.91 12.68
CA GLN A 38 0.92 -22.32 12.25
C GLN A 38 0.65 -21.04 13.08
N THR A 39 1.64 -20.16 13.14
CA THR A 39 1.49 -18.79 13.62
C THR A 39 0.49 -18.13 12.69
N ASP A 40 -0.43 -17.36 13.27
CA ASP A 40 -1.42 -16.55 12.55
C ASP A 40 -0.82 -15.82 11.33
N LEU A 41 0.44 -15.41 11.42
CA LEU A 41 1.22 -14.85 10.32
C LEU A 41 1.28 -15.74 9.06
N VAL A 42 1.61 -17.03 9.19
CA VAL A 42 1.74 -17.94 8.04
C VAL A 42 0.38 -18.24 7.42
N LYS A 43 -0.66 -18.35 8.26
CA LYS A 43 -2.05 -18.51 7.80
C LYS A 43 -2.49 -17.27 7.04
N PHE A 44 -2.33 -16.10 7.64
CA PHE A 44 -2.65 -14.81 7.03
C PHE A 44 -1.94 -14.65 5.68
N ILE A 45 -0.62 -14.83 5.62
CA ILE A 45 0.15 -14.75 4.37
C ILE A 45 -0.39 -15.69 3.28
N GLY A 46 -0.79 -16.91 3.68
CA GLY A 46 -1.35 -17.91 2.77
C GLY A 46 -2.74 -17.53 2.25
N VAL A 47 -3.61 -17.02 3.13
CA VAL A 47 -4.98 -16.60 2.80
C VAL A 47 -4.96 -15.40 1.86
N VAL A 48 -4.30 -14.31 2.24
CA VAL A 48 -4.28 -13.06 1.45
C VAL A 48 -3.28 -13.09 0.27
N GLY A 49 -2.63 -14.23 0.04
CA GLY A 49 -1.71 -14.41 -1.08
C GLY A 49 -0.50 -13.47 -1.07
N LEU A 50 -0.01 -13.07 0.11
CA LEU A 50 1.14 -12.15 0.30
C LEU A 50 2.48 -12.69 -0.25
N GLY A 51 2.51 -13.92 -0.78
CA GLY A 51 3.59 -14.41 -1.63
C GLY A 51 3.73 -13.66 -2.96
N ARG A 52 2.62 -13.13 -3.51
CA ARG A 52 2.58 -12.41 -4.79
C ARG A 52 3.22 -11.01 -4.69
N ILE A 53 3.73 -10.49 -5.80
CA ILE A 53 4.28 -9.11 -5.88
C ILE A 53 3.30 -8.17 -6.58
N ILE A 54 2.48 -8.68 -7.50
CA ILE A 54 1.48 -7.92 -8.24
C ILE A 54 0.13 -8.21 -7.59
N PHE A 55 -0.57 -7.14 -7.23
CA PHE A 55 -1.87 -7.11 -6.60
C PHE A 55 -2.81 -6.29 -7.49
N ASP A 56 -4.08 -6.67 -7.52
CA ASP A 56 -5.16 -5.81 -8.01
C ASP A 56 -5.79 -5.06 -6.83
N VAL A 57 -6.72 -4.13 -7.12
CA VAL A 57 -7.40 -3.35 -6.07
C VAL A 57 -8.17 -4.27 -5.11
N GLU A 58 -8.82 -5.31 -5.65
CA GLU A 58 -9.51 -6.35 -4.88
C GLU A 58 -8.56 -7.05 -3.89
N ASP A 59 -7.37 -7.46 -4.33
CA ASP A 59 -6.39 -8.13 -3.48
C ASP A 59 -5.95 -7.23 -2.30
N MET A 60 -5.85 -5.92 -2.53
CA MET A 60 -5.51 -4.95 -1.48
C MET A 60 -6.62 -4.81 -0.45
N TRP A 61 -7.88 -4.82 -0.88
CA TRP A 61 -9.03 -4.77 0.01
C TRP A 61 -9.21 -6.07 0.79
N GLU A 62 -9.09 -7.23 0.13
CA GLU A 62 -9.11 -8.55 0.77
C GLU A 62 -8.05 -8.62 1.87
N LEU A 63 -6.83 -8.13 1.61
CA LEU A 63 -5.77 -8.07 2.61
C LEU A 63 -6.18 -7.29 3.87
N ILE A 64 -6.83 -6.13 3.71
CA ILE A 64 -7.26 -5.27 4.83
C ILE A 64 -8.45 -5.88 5.58
N GLU A 65 -9.40 -6.46 4.86
CA GLU A 65 -10.59 -7.11 5.44
C GLU A 65 -10.21 -8.38 6.20
N GLU A 66 -9.45 -9.28 5.58
CA GLU A 66 -8.97 -10.51 6.21
C GLU A 66 -8.12 -10.21 7.45
N TYR A 67 -7.31 -9.14 7.42
CA TYR A 67 -6.53 -8.72 8.59
C TYR A 67 -7.41 -8.47 9.83
N LYS A 68 -8.69 -8.08 9.68
CA LYS A 68 -9.58 -7.85 10.82
C LYS A 68 -9.76 -9.11 11.67
N GLU A 69 -9.65 -10.31 11.10
CA GLU A 69 -9.69 -11.57 11.86
C GLU A 69 -8.42 -11.81 12.68
N TYR A 70 -7.29 -11.25 12.24
CA TYR A 70 -5.95 -11.45 12.83
C TYR A 70 -5.47 -10.25 13.66
N ASN A 71 -6.25 -9.17 13.75
CA ASN A 71 -5.82 -7.90 14.33
C ASN A 71 -5.43 -7.96 15.82
N ASN A 72 -5.87 -9.00 16.53
CA ASN A 72 -5.54 -9.23 17.93
C ASN A 72 -4.13 -9.78 18.13
N THR A 73 -3.56 -10.45 17.12
CA THR A 73 -2.27 -11.14 17.20
C THR A 73 -1.22 -10.55 16.26
N LEU A 74 -1.65 -10.00 15.13
CA LEU A 74 -0.79 -9.38 14.13
C LEU A 74 -0.97 -7.86 14.09
N GLY A 75 0.11 -7.19 13.74
CA GLY A 75 0.11 -5.83 13.22
C GLY A 75 0.34 -5.86 11.72
N LEU A 76 -0.33 -4.96 11.03
CA LEU A 76 -0.22 -4.68 9.61
C LEU A 76 0.07 -3.19 9.40
N ARG A 77 0.98 -2.88 8.48
CA ARG A 77 1.19 -1.53 7.94
C ARG A 77 1.22 -1.60 6.42
N ILE A 78 0.42 -0.75 5.77
CA ILE A 78 0.40 -0.54 4.32
C ILE A 78 0.53 0.96 4.07
N VAL A 79 1.59 1.33 3.35
CA VAL A 79 1.93 2.73 3.07
C VAL A 79 2.61 2.84 1.71
N PRO A 80 2.71 4.05 1.12
CA PRO A 80 3.52 4.25 -0.08
C PRO A 80 4.96 3.72 0.11
N ALA A 81 5.58 3.22 -0.96
CA ALA A 81 6.93 2.63 -0.89
C ALA A 81 8.03 3.58 -0.37
N LEU A 82 7.80 4.89 -0.46
CA LEU A 82 8.68 5.94 0.07
C LEU A 82 7.93 6.83 1.04
N CYS A 83 8.65 7.34 2.04
CA CYS A 83 8.13 8.37 2.94
C CYS A 83 8.20 9.73 2.24
N ILE A 84 7.08 10.17 1.69
CA ILE A 84 6.93 11.47 1.01
C ILE A 84 6.35 12.45 2.03
N ASN A 85 6.95 13.62 2.21
CA ASN A 85 6.44 14.67 3.09
C ASN A 85 6.51 16.03 2.40
N LEU A 86 5.57 16.91 2.74
CA LEU A 86 5.61 18.32 2.39
C LEU A 86 6.05 19.15 3.59
N THR A 87 6.89 20.13 3.32
CA THR A 87 7.24 21.21 4.25
C THR A 87 7.03 22.53 3.52
N THR A 88 6.80 23.61 4.27
CA THR A 88 6.57 24.93 3.68
C THR A 88 7.62 25.92 4.16
N ASN A 89 8.06 26.76 3.23
CA ASN A 89 8.78 28.00 3.50
C ASN A 89 8.24 29.06 2.52
N SER A 90 6.93 29.36 2.57
CA SER A 90 6.13 30.09 1.56
C SER A 90 5.93 29.36 0.23
N LYS A 91 6.94 28.62 -0.22
CA LYS A 91 6.84 27.65 -1.31
C LYS A 91 6.76 26.21 -0.78
N VAL A 92 6.23 25.32 -1.60
CA VAL A 92 6.18 23.90 -1.28
C VAL A 92 7.58 23.29 -1.41
N VAL A 93 7.97 22.51 -0.39
CA VAL A 93 9.23 21.76 -0.38
C VAL A 93 8.90 20.30 -0.14
N ILE A 94 9.22 19.47 -1.14
CA ILE A 94 9.01 18.03 -1.12
C ILE A 94 10.23 17.38 -0.50
N ASN A 95 10.03 16.48 0.47
CA ASN A 95 11.08 15.67 1.05
C ASN A 95 10.71 14.19 0.92
N VAL A 96 11.63 13.39 0.38
CA VAL A 96 11.43 11.97 0.17
C VAL A 96 12.56 11.17 0.79
N MET A 97 12.21 10.19 1.60
CA MET A 97 13.16 9.26 2.21
C MET A 97 12.68 7.82 2.00
N SER A 98 13.61 6.87 1.97
CA SER A 98 13.23 5.47 2.15
C SER A 98 12.73 5.24 3.58
N TRP A 99 11.97 4.16 3.80
CA TRP A 99 11.58 3.74 5.15
C TRP A 99 12.76 3.34 6.03
N SER A 100 13.89 2.95 5.42
CA SER A 100 15.18 2.78 6.10
C SER A 100 15.91 4.10 6.42
N ARG A 101 15.28 5.25 6.16
CA ARG A 101 15.83 6.61 6.32
C ARG A 101 17.08 6.88 5.47
N LEU A 102 17.27 6.10 4.42
CA LEU A 102 18.31 6.33 3.42
C LEU A 102 17.73 7.24 2.33
N ASN A 103 18.51 8.26 1.96
CA ASN A 103 18.16 9.09 0.83
C ASN A 103 18.47 8.32 -0.46
N ILE A 104 17.46 8.22 -1.31
CA ILE A 104 17.63 7.65 -2.65
C ILE A 104 17.90 8.82 -3.60
N PRO A 105 19.07 8.88 -4.24
CA PRO A 105 19.43 10.02 -5.08
C PRO A 105 18.67 9.98 -6.41
N TYR A 106 18.42 11.16 -6.99
CA TYR A 106 17.90 11.34 -8.35
C TYR A 106 16.49 10.74 -8.59
N LEU A 107 15.59 10.93 -7.62
CA LEU A 107 14.17 10.60 -7.79
C LEU A 107 13.47 11.67 -8.61
N ASN A 108 12.65 11.28 -9.58
CA ASN A 108 11.79 12.22 -10.30
C ASN A 108 10.55 12.48 -9.46
N TYR A 109 10.12 13.73 -9.36
CA TYR A 109 8.85 14.09 -8.76
C TYR A 109 7.96 14.82 -9.76
N THR A 110 6.65 14.64 -9.58
CA THR A 110 5.62 15.53 -10.09
C THR A 110 4.77 15.91 -8.88
N ILE A 111 4.53 17.20 -8.70
CA ILE A 111 3.58 17.70 -7.72
C ILE A 111 2.47 18.44 -8.46
N THR A 112 1.23 18.19 -8.06
CA THR A 112 0.06 18.90 -8.54
C THR A 112 -0.65 19.50 -7.35
N ARG A 113 -0.94 20.80 -7.41
CA ARG A 113 -1.76 21.54 -6.46
C ARG A 113 -3.12 21.79 -7.10
N TYR A 114 -4.17 21.37 -6.42
CA TYR A 114 -5.54 21.68 -6.80
C TYR A 114 -6.09 22.74 -5.85
N ASN A 115 -6.52 23.85 -6.43
CA ASN A 115 -7.12 24.95 -5.70
C ASN A 115 -8.51 24.52 -5.22
N VAL A 116 -8.72 24.58 -3.91
CA VAL A 116 -9.99 24.21 -3.28
C VAL A 116 -10.65 25.47 -2.76
N SER A 117 -11.90 25.66 -3.15
CA SER A 117 -12.77 26.74 -2.66
C SER A 117 -14.03 26.15 -2.05
N GLU A 118 -14.88 26.98 -1.43
CA GLU A 118 -16.12 26.54 -0.78
C GLU A 118 -16.93 25.63 -1.73
N GLY A 119 -17.01 24.34 -1.39
CA GLY A 119 -17.75 23.33 -2.16
C GLY A 119 -17.20 22.90 -3.50
N SER A 120 -16.09 23.47 -3.98
CA SER A 120 -15.60 23.17 -5.33
C SER A 120 -14.08 23.12 -5.46
N ILE A 121 -13.63 22.29 -6.39
CA ILE A 121 -12.22 22.11 -6.72
C ILE A 121 -11.97 22.52 -8.16
N ASP A 122 -10.87 23.25 -8.41
CA ASP A 122 -10.45 23.51 -9.79
C ASP A 122 -10.01 22.18 -10.42
N PRO A 123 -10.65 21.70 -11.49
CA PRO A 123 -10.26 20.45 -12.13
C PRO A 123 -8.89 20.54 -12.78
N ILE A 124 -8.35 21.73 -13.06
CA ILE A 124 -6.99 21.91 -13.59
C ILE A 124 -6.07 22.34 -12.44
N GLY A 125 -5.12 21.48 -12.10
CA GLY A 125 -4.14 21.76 -11.06
C GLY A 125 -2.91 22.48 -11.60
N ASP A 126 -2.36 23.38 -10.78
CA ASP A 126 -1.01 23.91 -10.98
C ASP A 126 -0.02 22.80 -10.69
N TYR A 127 0.88 22.51 -11.62
CA TYR A 127 1.79 21.39 -11.49
C TYR A 127 3.24 21.77 -11.79
N GLU A 128 4.15 21.04 -11.17
CA GLU A 128 5.56 21.14 -11.41
C GLU A 128 6.18 19.73 -11.43
N SER A 129 7.19 19.53 -12.26
CA SER A 129 7.98 18.30 -12.26
C SER A 129 9.46 18.62 -12.21
N GLY A 130 10.20 17.77 -11.52
CA GLY A 130 11.63 17.96 -11.34
C GLY A 130 12.33 16.71 -10.83
N VAL A 131 13.59 16.89 -10.45
CA VAL A 131 14.41 15.83 -9.86
C VAL A 131 14.78 16.27 -8.45
N LEU A 132 14.58 15.38 -7.48
CA LEU A 132 15.00 15.62 -6.11
C LEU A 132 16.53 15.68 -6.03
N LEU A 133 17.02 16.57 -5.18
CA LEU A 133 18.43 16.66 -4.83
C LEU A 133 18.91 15.33 -4.18
N PRO A 134 20.23 15.07 -4.13
CA PRO A 134 20.76 13.83 -3.53
C PRO A 134 20.36 13.60 -2.07
N ASN A 135 19.95 14.65 -1.35
CA ASN A 135 19.44 14.58 0.01
C ASN A 135 17.92 14.29 0.09
N GLY A 136 17.26 14.00 -1.03
CA GLY A 136 15.83 13.71 -1.10
C GLY A 136 14.91 14.93 -1.11
N THR A 137 15.46 16.15 -1.23
CA THR A 137 14.67 17.39 -1.19
C THR A 137 14.44 17.97 -2.59
N GLY A 138 13.22 18.41 -2.87
CA GLY A 138 12.83 19.18 -4.05
C GLY A 138 12.18 20.49 -3.62
N LYS A 139 12.69 21.62 -4.13
CA LYS A 139 12.06 22.93 -3.92
C LYS A 139 11.25 23.26 -5.17
N THR A 140 9.99 23.60 -4.98
CA THR A 140 9.08 23.93 -6.06
C THR A 140 8.84 25.43 -6.07
N ASP A 141 8.38 25.95 -7.21
CA ASP A 141 7.91 27.32 -7.38
C ASP A 141 6.41 27.45 -7.05
N LEU A 142 5.73 26.34 -6.73
CA LEU A 142 4.35 26.34 -6.26
C LEU A 142 4.22 26.98 -4.87
N ASP A 143 3.29 27.92 -4.73
CA ASP A 143 2.92 28.50 -3.44
C ASP A 143 2.15 27.49 -2.59
N TYR A 144 2.44 27.50 -1.28
CA TYR A 144 1.70 26.70 -0.30
C TYR A 144 0.51 27.51 0.23
N GLU A 145 -0.69 27.13 -0.18
CA GLU A 145 -1.95 27.61 0.37
C GLU A 145 -2.62 26.57 1.28
N VAL A 146 -3.21 27.06 2.38
CA VAL A 146 -3.97 26.26 3.34
C VAL A 146 -5.38 26.06 2.81
N GLY A 147 -5.88 24.83 2.87
CA GLY A 147 -7.19 24.44 2.33
C GLY A 147 -7.09 23.67 1.02
N ASP A 148 -5.96 23.82 0.30
CA ASP A 148 -5.71 23.16 -0.97
C ASP A 148 -5.26 21.70 -0.82
N LEU A 149 -5.44 20.96 -1.91
CA LEU A 149 -5.06 19.57 -2.04
C LEU A 149 -3.80 19.44 -2.89
N TYR A 150 -2.81 18.71 -2.38
CA TYR A 150 -1.55 18.47 -3.08
C TYR A 150 -1.36 16.98 -3.34
N VAL A 151 -0.95 16.63 -4.54
CA VAL A 151 -0.65 15.26 -4.93
C VAL A 151 0.79 15.21 -5.37
N VAL A 152 1.60 14.40 -4.68
CA VAL A 152 3.00 14.20 -5.03
C VAL A 152 3.16 12.79 -5.58
N LEU A 153 3.65 12.69 -6.80
CA LEU A 153 4.03 11.44 -7.47
C LEU A 153 5.55 11.36 -7.56
N ILE A 154 6.13 10.30 -7.02
CA ILE A 154 7.55 9.99 -7.13
C ILE A 154 7.75 8.81 -8.07
N LYS A 155 8.72 8.94 -8.98
CA LYS A 155 9.07 7.93 -9.98
C LYS A 155 10.54 7.56 -9.87
N MET A 156 10.80 6.26 -9.74
CA MET A 156 12.14 5.69 -9.72
C MET A 156 12.18 4.40 -10.56
N TYR A 157 12.79 4.47 -11.75
CA TYR A 157 12.79 3.34 -12.70
C TYR A 157 11.37 2.77 -12.93
N ARG A 158 11.09 1.58 -12.40
CA ARG A 158 9.79 0.89 -12.51
C ARG A 158 8.93 1.02 -11.24
N MET A 159 9.35 1.82 -10.28
CA MET A 159 8.65 2.07 -9.02
C MET A 159 7.95 3.43 -9.09
N TYR A 160 6.65 3.43 -8.86
CA TYR A 160 5.83 4.64 -8.74
C TYR A 160 5.22 4.66 -7.35
N CYS A 161 5.29 5.77 -6.63
CA CYS A 161 4.57 5.92 -5.39
C CYS A 161 4.04 7.33 -5.28
N TYR A 162 2.90 7.50 -4.63
CA TYR A 162 2.27 8.79 -4.51
C TYR A 162 1.83 9.05 -3.08
N ARG A 163 1.57 10.31 -2.78
CA ARG A 163 0.93 10.74 -1.54
C ARG A 163 0.03 11.93 -1.80
N ILE A 164 -1.15 11.88 -1.21
CA ILE A 164 -2.11 12.99 -1.22
C ILE A 164 -1.97 13.71 0.12
N PHE A 165 -1.87 15.04 0.07
CA PHE A 165 -1.81 15.89 1.25
C PHE A 165 -3.04 16.79 1.25
N ILE A 166 -3.83 16.66 2.31
CA ILE A 166 -4.90 17.58 2.66
C ILE A 166 -4.33 18.54 3.70
N THR A 167 -4.29 19.82 3.36
CA THR A 167 -3.66 20.85 4.23
C THR A 167 -4.59 21.38 5.31
N ASP A 168 -5.91 21.26 5.11
CA ASP A 168 -6.94 21.53 6.11
C ASP A 168 -8.08 20.50 6.01
N ASN A 169 -8.43 19.89 7.14
CA ASN A 169 -9.50 18.89 7.21
C ASN A 169 -10.91 19.51 7.26
N ASN A 170 -11.01 20.84 7.33
CA ASN A 170 -12.31 21.52 7.30
C ASN A 170 -12.87 21.64 5.87
N THR A 171 -12.01 21.86 4.87
CA THR A 171 -12.42 22.03 3.46
C THR A 171 -12.54 20.68 2.74
N VAL A 172 -11.56 19.79 2.93
CA VAL A 172 -11.55 18.45 2.33
C VAL A 172 -11.54 17.39 3.43
N LYS A 173 -12.51 16.48 3.41
CA LYS A 173 -12.61 15.38 4.36
C LYS A 173 -12.30 14.05 3.68
N THR A 174 -11.41 13.26 4.26
CA THR A 174 -11.22 11.87 3.81
C THR A 174 -12.38 11.00 4.27
N ALA A 175 -12.95 10.24 3.35
CA ALA A 175 -14.02 9.29 3.62
C ALA A 175 -13.72 7.92 3.00
N TYR A 176 -14.02 6.84 3.71
CA TYR A 176 -13.80 5.46 3.23
C TYR A 176 -15.12 4.87 2.74
N TRP A 177 -15.65 5.42 1.64
CA TRP A 177 -16.95 5.06 1.07
C TRP A 177 -16.85 4.30 -0.26
N TYR A 178 -15.64 3.94 -0.69
CA TYR A 178 -15.48 3.17 -1.93
C TYR A 178 -15.81 1.70 -1.68
N ASP A 179 -16.74 1.17 -2.46
CA ASP A 179 -17.03 -0.26 -2.53
C ASP A 179 -16.31 -0.84 -3.75
N TYR A 180 -15.33 -1.70 -3.47
CA TYR A 180 -14.50 -2.31 -4.51
C TYR A 180 -15.21 -3.49 -5.21
N GLU A 181 -16.22 -4.12 -4.59
CA GLU A 181 -16.93 -5.27 -5.18
C GLU A 181 -17.86 -4.80 -6.31
N ASN A 182 -18.53 -3.67 -6.09
CA ASN A 182 -19.43 -3.06 -7.07
C ASN A 182 -18.76 -1.96 -7.91
N GLU A 183 -17.51 -1.59 -7.59
CA GLU A 183 -16.78 -0.45 -8.15
C GLU A 183 -17.53 0.90 -8.00
N GLU A 184 -18.29 1.05 -6.92
CA GLU A 184 -19.17 2.20 -6.66
C GLU A 184 -18.72 3.00 -5.43
N ILE A 185 -19.35 4.17 -5.22
CA ILE A 185 -19.12 5.00 -4.02
C ILE A 185 -20.41 5.02 -3.22
N ASP A 186 -20.39 4.36 -2.06
CA ASP A 186 -21.50 4.24 -1.12
C ASP A 186 -21.66 5.52 -0.28
N VAL A 187 -22.19 6.55 -0.93
CA VAL A 187 -22.44 7.84 -0.30
C VAL A 187 -23.52 7.71 0.79
N PRO A 188 -23.24 8.14 2.05
CA PRO A 188 -24.23 8.07 3.13
C PRO A 188 -25.50 8.88 2.86
N GLU A 189 -26.62 8.41 3.41
CA GLU A 189 -27.90 9.13 3.34
C GLU A 189 -27.76 10.58 3.85
N GLY A 190 -28.30 11.53 3.07
CA GLY A 190 -28.26 12.96 3.39
C GLY A 190 -27.04 13.71 2.84
N VAL A 191 -26.10 13.04 2.19
CA VAL A 191 -25.04 13.69 1.40
C VAL A 191 -25.44 13.70 -0.07
N GLU A 192 -25.70 14.88 -0.62
CA GLU A 192 -26.01 15.05 -2.03
C GLU A 192 -24.74 15.44 -2.78
N VAL A 193 -24.28 14.54 -3.66
CA VAL A 193 -23.09 14.73 -4.50
C VAL A 193 -23.49 15.45 -5.79
N THR A 194 -22.83 16.57 -6.07
CA THR A 194 -23.08 17.37 -7.26
C THR A 194 -22.17 16.97 -8.41
N LYS A 195 -20.91 16.61 -8.11
CA LYS A 195 -19.92 16.13 -9.07
C LYS A 195 -18.95 15.14 -8.44
N ILE A 196 -18.42 14.25 -9.28
CA ILE A 196 -17.39 13.29 -8.91
C ILE A 196 -16.23 13.43 -9.88
N TYR A 197 -15.02 13.49 -9.34
CA TYR A 197 -13.78 13.55 -10.10
C TYR A 197 -12.88 12.37 -9.73
N CYS A 198 -12.29 11.71 -10.73
CA CYS A 198 -11.18 10.79 -10.54
C CYS A 198 -9.87 11.56 -10.43
N LEU A 199 -9.11 11.26 -9.38
CA LEU A 199 -7.75 11.74 -9.22
C LEU A 199 -6.77 10.69 -9.75
N VAL A 200 -6.00 11.07 -10.78
CA VAL A 200 -4.92 10.26 -11.35
C VAL A 200 -3.62 11.07 -11.23
N PRO A 201 -2.68 10.70 -10.32
CA PRO A 201 -1.43 11.43 -10.07
C PRO A 201 -0.55 11.70 -11.28
N HIS A 202 -0.73 10.95 -12.38
CA HIS A 202 0.00 11.15 -13.63
C HIS A 202 -0.52 12.35 -14.44
N TYR A 203 -1.71 12.85 -14.14
CA TYR A 203 -2.33 13.98 -14.84
C TYR A 203 -2.27 15.24 -13.98
N SER A 204 -2.23 16.38 -14.66
CA SER A 204 -2.36 17.70 -14.02
C SER A 204 -3.81 18.17 -13.95
N TRP A 205 -4.76 17.34 -14.35
CA TRP A 205 -6.19 17.63 -14.29
C TRP A 205 -6.95 16.45 -13.69
N LEU A 206 -8.11 16.75 -13.13
CA LEU A 206 -9.09 15.79 -12.67
C LEU A 206 -9.97 15.35 -13.83
N ILE A 207 -10.35 14.08 -13.82
CA ILE A 207 -11.27 13.52 -14.81
C ILE A 207 -12.64 13.45 -14.20
N GLU A 208 -13.64 14.05 -14.83
CA GLU A 208 -15.02 13.91 -14.37
C GLU A 208 -15.46 12.44 -14.47
N PHE A 209 -15.83 11.86 -13.33
CA PHE A 209 -16.22 10.47 -13.24
C PHE A 209 -17.67 10.32 -13.69
N ASN A 210 -17.88 9.51 -14.73
CA ASN A 210 -19.20 9.09 -15.14
C ASN A 210 -19.44 7.68 -14.58
N PRO A 211 -20.41 7.45 -13.68
CA PRO A 211 -20.67 6.13 -13.09
C PRO A 211 -20.94 5.02 -14.13
N ASN A 212 -21.32 5.38 -15.36
CA ASN A 212 -21.53 4.42 -16.44
C ASN A 212 -20.23 3.98 -17.14
N CYS A 213 -19.12 4.64 -16.85
CA CYS A 213 -17.79 4.33 -17.35
C CYS A 213 -16.93 3.96 -16.13
N GLY A 214 -16.42 2.73 -16.09
CA GLY A 214 -15.53 2.29 -15.00
C GLY A 214 -14.37 3.27 -14.76
N ALA A 215 -13.80 3.20 -13.57
CA ALA A 215 -12.74 4.12 -13.15
C ALA A 215 -11.54 4.09 -14.11
N GLU A 216 -10.95 5.26 -14.35
CA GLU A 216 -9.74 5.31 -15.19
C GLU A 216 -8.59 4.58 -14.49
N TYR A 217 -7.84 3.78 -15.26
CA TYR A 217 -6.74 3.00 -14.71
C TYR A 217 -5.65 3.92 -14.10
N GLY A 218 -5.24 3.63 -12.87
CA GLY A 218 -4.35 4.51 -12.10
C GLY A 218 -5.05 5.60 -11.28
N THR A 219 -6.39 5.59 -11.22
CA THR A 219 -7.18 6.39 -10.27
C THR A 219 -6.86 5.96 -8.85
N VAL A 220 -6.49 6.93 -8.02
CA VAL A 220 -6.07 6.69 -6.64
C VAL A 220 -7.10 7.08 -5.59
N ALA A 221 -7.95 8.05 -5.95
CA ALA A 221 -9.03 8.54 -5.12
C ALA A 221 -10.08 9.21 -6.00
N TYR A 222 -11.27 9.33 -5.47
CA TYR A 222 -12.35 10.15 -6.01
C TYR A 222 -12.51 11.41 -5.18
N ILE A 223 -12.84 12.51 -5.82
CA ILE A 223 -13.11 13.79 -5.19
C ILE A 223 -14.59 14.10 -5.44
N LEU A 224 -15.37 14.20 -4.38
CA LEU A 224 -16.81 14.43 -4.41
C LEU A 224 -17.08 15.88 -4.00
N GLU A 225 -17.63 16.66 -4.92
CA GLU A 225 -18.26 17.94 -4.60
C GLU A 225 -19.68 17.67 -4.09
N THR A 226 -20.08 18.33 -3.01
CA THR A 226 -21.41 18.12 -2.40
C THR A 226 -22.15 19.42 -2.21
N SER A 227 -23.48 19.35 -2.09
CA SER A 227 -24.33 20.54 -1.98
C SER A 227 -24.21 21.30 -0.65
N ASN A 228 -23.46 20.77 0.33
CA ASN A 228 -23.21 21.42 1.63
C ASN A 228 -21.83 22.11 1.72
N ASP A 229 -21.24 22.41 0.57
CA ASP A 229 -19.94 23.06 0.42
C ASP A 229 -18.74 22.30 1.02
N THR A 230 -18.90 21.00 1.33
CA THR A 230 -17.82 20.11 1.76
C THR A 230 -17.33 19.25 0.61
N ILE A 231 -16.01 19.13 0.46
CA ILE A 231 -15.42 18.19 -0.49
C ILE A 231 -15.02 16.91 0.24
N TYR A 232 -15.37 15.75 -0.31
CA TYR A 232 -14.93 14.46 0.21
C TYR A 232 -13.88 13.84 -0.70
N LEU A 233 -12.73 13.49 -0.14
CA LEU A 233 -11.73 12.66 -0.78
C LEU A 233 -12.01 11.20 -0.41
N VAL A 234 -12.35 10.37 -1.38
CA VAL A 234 -12.62 8.94 -1.20
C VAL A 234 -11.48 8.13 -1.81
N PRO A 235 -10.53 7.62 -1.00
CA PRO A 235 -9.45 6.79 -1.52
C PRO A 235 -10.00 5.50 -2.13
N ARG A 236 -9.46 5.10 -3.30
CA ARG A 236 -9.82 3.81 -3.93
C ARG A 236 -9.26 2.62 -3.15
N VAL A 237 -8.13 2.82 -2.48
CA VAL A 237 -7.52 1.89 -1.51
C VAL A 237 -7.12 2.71 -0.27
N PRO A 238 -7.29 2.20 0.97
CA PRO A 238 -6.83 2.87 2.18
C PRO A 238 -5.29 2.99 2.19
N MET A 239 -4.78 4.13 1.76
CA MET A 239 -3.34 4.32 1.47
C MET A 239 -2.39 4.35 2.67
N GLU A 240 -2.90 4.61 3.87
CA GLU A 240 -2.10 4.79 5.08
C GLU A 240 -2.69 3.96 6.21
N TYR A 241 -2.77 2.65 6.01
CA TYR A 241 -3.20 1.72 7.05
C TYR A 241 -2.03 1.45 7.99
N ASP A 242 -2.08 1.96 9.21
CA ASP A 242 -1.13 1.60 10.27
C ASP A 242 -1.89 1.14 11.50
N SER A 243 -1.66 -0.11 11.87
CA SER A 243 -2.31 -0.74 13.02
C SER A 243 -1.56 -0.54 14.35
N GLY A 244 -0.45 0.21 14.35
CA GLY A 244 0.30 0.64 15.53
C GLY A 244 1.70 0.04 15.65
N GLN A 245 2.19 -0.08 16.89
CA GLN A 245 3.50 -0.70 17.15
C GLN A 245 3.39 -2.23 17.11
N PHE A 246 4.27 -2.87 16.34
CA PHE A 246 4.41 -4.32 16.26
C PHE A 246 5.85 -4.67 15.85
N THR A 247 6.26 -5.91 16.09
CA THR A 247 7.54 -6.43 15.63
C THR A 247 7.38 -6.93 14.21
N VAL A 248 8.13 -6.36 13.25
CA VAL A 248 8.03 -6.72 11.84
C VAL A 248 8.65 -8.10 11.59
N ASP A 249 7.85 -9.05 11.12
CA ASP A 249 8.29 -10.40 10.72
C ASP A 249 8.38 -10.55 9.19
N LEU A 250 7.52 -9.85 8.44
CA LEU A 250 7.50 -9.75 6.99
C LEU A 250 7.58 -8.28 6.57
N PHE A 251 8.54 -7.96 5.71
CA PHE A 251 8.67 -6.66 5.05
C PHE A 251 8.82 -6.90 3.55
N LYS A 252 7.95 -6.31 2.72
CA LYS A 252 8.10 -6.37 1.26
C LYS A 252 7.45 -5.19 0.55
N TYR A 253 7.77 -5.08 -0.73
CA TYR A 253 7.07 -4.20 -1.66
C TYR A 253 6.10 -5.00 -2.53
N ILE A 254 4.93 -4.43 -2.78
CA ILE A 254 3.92 -4.94 -3.71
C ILE A 254 3.54 -3.84 -4.70
N ASN A 255 3.17 -4.20 -5.91
CA ASN A 255 2.64 -3.29 -6.92
C ASN A 255 1.15 -3.53 -7.05
N CYS A 256 0.35 -2.49 -6.80
CA CYS A 256 -1.08 -2.50 -7.09
C CYS A 256 -1.35 -1.53 -8.24
N GLU A 257 -1.88 -2.06 -9.35
CA GLU A 257 -1.99 -1.38 -10.64
C GLU A 257 -0.64 -0.77 -11.09
N TYR A 258 -0.48 0.55 -10.94
CA TYR A 258 0.73 1.29 -11.28
C TYR A 258 1.64 1.58 -10.09
N TYR A 259 1.12 1.49 -8.86
CA TYR A 259 1.78 2.05 -7.68
C TYR A 259 2.37 0.97 -6.78
N THR A 260 3.55 1.27 -6.24
CA THR A 260 4.29 0.43 -5.32
C THR A 260 4.00 0.86 -3.89
N TYR A 261 3.58 -0.13 -3.09
CA TYR A 261 3.31 -0.01 -1.67
C TYR A 261 4.32 -0.83 -0.88
N MET A 262 4.66 -0.36 0.31
CA MET A 262 5.35 -1.12 1.33
C MET A 262 4.31 -1.79 2.21
N VAL A 263 4.48 -3.09 2.44
CA VAL A 263 3.67 -3.87 3.37
C VAL A 263 4.56 -4.48 4.44
N GLU A 264 4.22 -4.21 5.69
CA GLU A 264 4.82 -4.82 6.87
C GLU A 264 3.76 -5.61 7.64
N VAL A 265 4.10 -6.83 8.03
CA VAL A 265 3.25 -7.67 8.89
C VAL A 265 4.13 -8.29 9.97
N GLY A 266 3.60 -8.38 11.18
CA GLY A 266 4.27 -9.17 12.21
C GLY A 266 3.53 -9.15 13.53
N ARG A 267 4.16 -9.67 14.58
CA ARG A 267 3.48 -9.89 15.89
C ARG A 267 3.35 -8.60 16.69
N ARG A 268 2.19 -8.43 17.32
CA ARG A 268 1.98 -7.41 18.36
C ARG A 268 2.68 -7.77 19.67
#